data_AF-A0A3L6JEM2-F1
#
_entry.id   AF-A0A3L6JEM2-F1
#
_cell.length_a   1.000
_cell.length_b   1.000
_cell.length_c   1.000
_cell.angle_alpha   90.00
_cell.angle_beta   90.00
_cell.angle_gamma   90.00
#
_symmetry.space_group_name_H-M   'P 1'
#
loop_
_entity.id
_entity.type
_entity.pdbx_description
1 polymer ?
#
loop_
_entity_poly.entity_id
_entity_poly.type
_entity_poly.pdbx_seq_one_letter_code
_entity_poly.pdbx_strand_id
1 'polypeptide(L)'
;MILIREISPSHHRLLGNNILKVLISERLLCISFTTGVVIWRKEYMSSKPTGIVILAILQLIQALAALAIGVLALMAGALLLPIFGLLLAFFPLLLGIIGLILFYGLWTLKGWAWLWTLIINLLSIIVGVFGNLADLMNLLSLAISIIIVIYLFTPGVRAAFKK
;
A
#
# COMPACT_ATOMS: atom_id res chain seq x y z
N MET A 1 19.12 -42.81 46.90
CA MET A 1 18.89 -43.77 48.00
C MET A 1 17.71 -43.27 48.82
N ILE A 2 16.49 -43.69 48.47
CA ILE A 2 15.27 -43.70 49.30
C ILE A 2 14.33 -44.73 48.61
N LEU A 3 14.20 -45.86 49.30
CA LEU A 3 13.14 -46.87 49.35
C LEU A 3 12.27 -47.21 48.12
N ILE A 4 12.58 -48.38 47.58
CA ILE A 4 11.66 -49.30 46.89
C ILE A 4 10.66 -49.84 47.93
N ARG A 5 9.36 -49.75 47.67
CA ARG A 5 8.34 -50.57 48.35
C ARG A 5 7.54 -51.31 47.28
N GLU A 6 7.69 -52.63 47.30
CA GLU A 6 6.97 -53.57 46.47
C GLU A 6 5.44 -53.48 46.65
N ILE A 7 4.71 -53.58 45.54
CA ILE A 7 3.38 -54.19 45.51
C ILE A 7 3.36 -55.16 44.32
N SER A 8 3.22 -56.44 44.66
CA SER A 8 2.89 -57.60 43.82
C SER A 8 2.07 -58.53 44.74
N PRO A 9 1.21 -59.47 44.30
CA PRO A 9 0.95 -60.00 42.95
C PRO A 9 -0.57 -60.18 42.65
N SER A 10 -0.89 -60.97 41.61
CA SER A 10 -2.14 -61.72 41.39
C SER A 10 -3.33 -61.01 40.73
N HIS A 11 -3.34 -60.94 39.39
CA HIS A 11 -4.41 -61.55 38.59
C HIS A 11 -3.92 -61.76 37.15
N HIS A 12 -3.52 -63.01 36.90
CA HIS A 12 -3.14 -63.55 35.60
C HIS A 12 -4.34 -63.61 34.65
N ARG A 13 -4.05 -63.29 33.37
CA ARG A 13 -4.73 -63.75 32.13
C ARG A 13 -6.22 -63.40 32.04
N LEU A 14 -6.60 -62.50 31.12
CA LEU A 14 -7.83 -62.60 30.29
C LEU A 14 -8.17 -61.33 29.47
N LEU A 15 -7.25 -60.39 29.20
CA LEU A 15 -7.55 -59.25 28.30
C LEU A 15 -6.50 -59.01 27.21
N GLY A 16 -5.81 -60.08 26.81
CA GLY A 16 -4.84 -60.10 25.71
C GLY A 16 -5.42 -60.11 24.29
N ASN A 17 -6.58 -59.48 24.02
CA ASN A 17 -7.10 -59.40 22.64
C ASN A 17 -7.93 -58.15 22.31
N ASN A 18 -8.41 -57.38 23.30
CA ASN A 18 -9.17 -56.15 23.06
C ASN A 18 -8.32 -54.87 23.04
N ILE A 19 -7.18 -54.86 23.75
CA ILE A 19 -6.28 -53.68 23.79
C ILE A 19 -5.49 -53.53 22.47
N LEU A 20 -5.17 -54.64 21.80
CA LEU A 20 -4.52 -54.63 20.48
C LEU A 20 -5.44 -54.05 19.39
N LYS A 21 -6.75 -54.29 19.42
CA LYS A 21 -7.69 -53.67 18.46
C LYS A 21 -7.88 -52.17 18.68
N VAL A 22 -7.79 -51.70 19.93
CA VAL A 22 -7.97 -50.28 20.27
C VAL A 22 -6.76 -49.43 19.84
N LEU A 23 -5.51 -49.90 19.99
CA LEU A 23 -4.34 -49.11 19.59
C LEU A 23 -3.87 -49.32 18.14
N ILE A 24 -4.33 -50.38 17.46
CA ILE A 24 -4.20 -50.47 15.99
C ILE A 24 -5.12 -49.43 15.30
N SER A 25 -6.15 -48.91 15.99
CA SER A 25 -6.90 -47.72 15.55
C SER A 25 -6.09 -46.42 15.62
N GLU A 26 -5.06 -46.33 16.47
CA GLU A 26 -4.13 -45.18 16.48
C GLU A 26 -3.10 -45.24 15.34
N ARG A 27 -2.89 -46.42 14.75
CA ARG A 27 -2.07 -46.60 13.55
C ARG A 27 -2.79 -46.25 12.24
N LEU A 28 -4.08 -45.94 12.28
CA LEU A 28 -4.84 -45.45 11.12
C LEU A 28 -4.82 -43.91 10.98
N LEU A 29 -3.96 -43.23 11.76
CA LEU A 29 -3.54 -41.83 11.55
C LEU A 29 -2.23 -41.73 10.74
N CYS A 30 -1.88 -42.77 9.99
CA CYS A 30 -1.37 -42.54 8.65
C CYS A 30 -2.49 -41.84 7.85
N ILE A 31 -2.17 -40.85 7.00
CA ILE A 31 -3.02 -40.11 6.02
C ILE A 31 -3.16 -38.61 6.36
N SER A 32 -2.03 -37.90 6.29
CA SER A 32 -1.84 -36.47 5.94
C SER A 32 -0.42 -36.12 6.40
N PHE A 33 0.64 -36.69 5.83
CA PHE A 33 1.01 -36.41 4.44
C PHE A 33 0.83 -34.90 4.15
N THR A 34 1.95 -34.18 4.20
CA THR A 34 2.13 -32.99 3.34
C THR A 34 1.28 -31.78 3.68
N THR A 35 1.39 -31.28 4.90
CA THR A 35 1.50 -29.82 5.06
C THR A 35 2.81 -29.58 5.82
N GLY A 36 3.95 -29.40 5.14
CA GLY A 36 4.02 -28.42 4.06
C GLY A 36 3.54 -27.05 4.55
N VAL A 37 3.44 -26.82 5.87
CA VAL A 37 3.50 -25.49 6.44
C VAL A 37 4.97 -25.09 6.33
N VAL A 38 5.40 -24.84 5.10
CA VAL A 38 6.12 -23.61 4.81
C VAL A 38 5.31 -22.58 5.57
N ILE A 39 5.74 -22.29 6.80
CA ILE A 39 5.35 -21.08 7.49
C ILE A 39 5.76 -20.06 6.44
N TRP A 40 4.79 -19.59 5.67
CA TRP A 40 4.89 -18.43 4.83
C TRP A 40 5.08 -17.26 5.79
N ARG A 41 6.19 -17.26 6.53
CA ARG A 41 6.94 -16.08 6.83
C ARG A 41 7.28 -15.59 5.43
N LYS A 42 6.32 -14.88 4.83
CA LYS A 42 6.66 -13.71 4.05
C LYS A 42 7.59 -12.99 4.99
N GLU A 43 8.88 -13.22 4.79
CA GLU A 43 9.90 -12.30 5.17
C GLU A 43 9.41 -11.03 4.48
N TYR A 44 8.66 -10.24 5.24
CA TYR A 44 8.51 -8.84 5.02
C TYR A 44 9.93 -8.31 5.23
N MET A 45 10.82 -8.62 4.27
CA MET A 45 11.84 -7.71 3.81
C MET A 45 11.16 -6.36 3.93
N SER A 46 11.77 -5.46 4.70
CA SER A 46 11.28 -4.12 5.02
C SER A 46 11.18 -3.30 3.74
N SER A 47 10.32 -3.77 2.86
CA SER A 47 9.96 -3.32 1.55
C SER A 47 8.93 -2.28 1.87
N LYS A 48 9.30 -1.01 1.63
CA LYS A 48 8.41 0.12 1.80
C LYS A 48 7.04 -0.29 1.25
N PRO A 49 5.95 -0.15 2.03
CA PRO A 49 4.63 -0.60 1.61
C PRO A 49 4.39 -0.19 0.16
N THR A 50 4.19 -1.17 -0.73
CA THR A 50 4.23 -0.96 -2.19
C THR A 50 3.28 0.15 -2.64
N GLY A 51 2.18 0.37 -1.90
CA GLY A 51 1.24 1.46 -2.12
C GLY A 51 1.85 2.87 -2.03
N ILE A 52 2.85 3.10 -1.17
CA ILE A 52 3.51 4.41 -1.06
C ILE A 52 4.38 4.68 -2.28
N VAL A 53 5.05 3.64 -2.80
CA VAL A 53 5.89 3.77 -3.99
C VAL A 53 5.02 4.08 -5.21
N ILE A 54 3.88 3.40 -5.34
CA ILE A 54 2.88 3.68 -6.39
C ILE A 54 2.42 5.14 -6.30
N LEU A 55 1.99 5.59 -5.12
CA LEU A 55 1.57 6.97 -4.88
C LEU A 55 2.68 7.98 -5.21
N ALA A 56 3.92 7.70 -4.83
CA ALA A 56 5.05 8.57 -5.11
C ALA A 56 5.28 8.68 -6.63
N ILE A 57 5.21 7.58 -7.37
CA ILE A 57 5.37 7.60 -8.84
C ILE A 57 4.21 8.36 -9.50
N LEU A 58 2.97 8.13 -9.07
CA LEU A 58 1.80 8.87 -9.56
C LEU A 58 1.93 10.38 -9.29
N GLN A 59 2.39 10.76 -8.09
CA GLN A 59 2.61 12.15 -7.72
C GLN A 59 3.74 12.79 -8.54
N LEU A 60 4.80 12.02 -8.85
CA LEU A 60 5.88 12.49 -9.70
C LEU A 60 5.39 12.79 -11.13
N ILE A 61 4.57 11.91 -11.71
CA ILE A 61 3.99 12.11 -13.04
C ILE A 61 3.11 13.37 -13.06
N GLN A 62 2.27 13.55 -12.03
CA GLN A 62 1.43 14.74 -11.89
C GLN A 62 2.26 16.02 -11.76
N ALA A 63 3.33 16.01 -10.96
CA ALA A 63 4.22 17.16 -10.80
C ALA A 63 4.92 17.52 -12.13
N LEU A 64 5.41 16.53 -12.87
CA LEU A 64 5.98 16.75 -14.20
C LEU A 64 4.95 17.32 -15.19
N ALA A 65 3.74 16.79 -15.21
CA ALA A 65 2.67 17.30 -16.06
C ALA A 65 2.33 18.75 -15.73
N ALA A 66 2.21 19.09 -14.43
CA ALA A 66 1.96 20.46 -13.98
C ALA A 66 3.09 21.43 -14.38
N LEU A 67 4.36 21.01 -14.27
CA LEU A 67 5.50 21.81 -14.74
C LEU A 67 5.46 22.00 -16.26
N ALA A 68 5.17 20.95 -17.03
CA ALA A 68 5.07 21.04 -18.49
C ALA A 68 3.97 22.03 -18.90
N ILE A 69 2.80 21.96 -18.28
CA ILE A 69 1.70 22.92 -18.49
C ILE A 69 2.14 24.33 -18.09
N GLY A 70 2.83 24.49 -16.96
CA GLY A 70 3.34 25.79 -16.52
C GLY A 70 4.34 26.41 -17.50
N VAL A 71 5.26 25.62 -18.05
CA VAL A 71 6.20 26.09 -19.08
C VAL A 71 5.47 26.45 -20.37
N LEU A 72 4.53 25.62 -20.82
CA LEU A 72 3.72 25.91 -22.01
C LEU A 72 2.88 27.18 -21.82
N ALA A 73 2.30 27.38 -20.63
CA ALA A 73 1.57 28.58 -20.27
C ALA A 73 2.48 29.82 -20.25
N LEU A 74 3.72 29.70 -19.79
CA LEU A 74 4.71 30.79 -19.88
C LEU A 74 5.01 31.14 -21.34
N MET A 75 5.25 30.15 -22.21
CA MET A 75 5.58 30.42 -23.61
C MET A 75 4.40 31.03 -24.37
N ALA A 76 3.20 30.47 -24.21
CA ALA A 76 1.99 30.99 -24.84
C ALA A 76 1.61 32.38 -24.27
N GLY A 77 1.74 32.55 -22.95
CA GLY A 77 1.44 33.78 -22.26
C GLY A 77 2.40 34.92 -22.61
N ALA A 78 3.70 34.62 -22.75
CA ALA A 78 4.70 35.60 -23.17
C ALA A 78 4.45 36.12 -24.60
N LEU A 79 3.88 35.29 -25.48
CA LEU A 79 3.59 35.67 -26.86
C LEU A 79 2.32 36.54 -26.99
N LEU A 80 1.27 36.23 -26.23
CA LEU A 80 -0.03 36.90 -26.35
C LEU A 80 -0.16 38.12 -25.45
N LEU A 81 0.15 37.98 -24.15
CA LEU A 81 -0.06 39.00 -23.13
C LEU A 81 1.00 38.83 -22.02
N PRO A 82 2.17 39.49 -22.11
CA PRO A 82 3.34 39.17 -21.27
C PRO A 82 3.06 39.22 -19.76
N ILE A 83 2.29 40.20 -19.31
CA ILE A 83 1.97 40.40 -17.89
C ILE A 83 0.98 39.33 -17.40
N PHE A 84 -0.08 39.05 -18.17
CA PHE A 84 -1.08 38.05 -17.81
C PHE A 84 -0.53 36.61 -17.95
N GLY A 85 0.34 36.38 -18.92
CA GLY A 85 1.01 35.11 -19.13
C GLY A 85 1.84 34.67 -17.92
N LEU A 86 2.56 35.62 -17.31
CA LEU A 86 3.35 35.34 -16.11
C LEU A 86 2.45 34.97 -14.93
N LEU A 87 1.35 35.71 -14.70
CA LEU A 87 0.39 35.38 -13.64
C LEU A 87 -0.28 34.02 -13.85
N LEU A 88 -0.68 33.71 -15.09
CA LEU A 88 -1.37 32.47 -15.40
C LEU A 88 -0.46 31.25 -15.23
N ALA A 89 0.82 31.39 -15.60
CA ALA A 89 1.78 30.30 -15.51
C ALA A 89 2.43 30.15 -14.13
N PHE A 90 2.39 31.18 -13.29
CA PHE A 90 2.92 31.14 -11.92
C PHE A 90 2.27 30.04 -11.09
N PHE A 91 0.94 29.91 -11.17
CA PHE A 91 0.17 28.95 -10.38
C PHE A 91 0.52 27.47 -10.70
N PRO A 92 0.49 26.99 -11.96
CA PRO A 92 0.86 25.62 -12.30
C PRO A 92 2.33 25.31 -12.04
N LEU A 93 3.24 26.27 -12.23
CA LEU A 93 4.66 26.10 -11.88
C LEU A 93 4.85 25.90 -10.39
N LEU A 94 4.20 26.71 -9.56
CA LEU A 94 4.25 26.59 -8.11
C LEU A 94 3.69 25.23 -7.66
N LEU A 95 2.57 24.79 -8.24
CA LEU A 95 2.01 23.45 -7.99
C LEU A 95 2.97 22.32 -8.37
N GLY A 96 3.67 22.45 -9.49
CA GLY A 96 4.69 21.48 -9.91
C GLY A 96 5.83 21.35 -8.91
N ILE A 97 6.34 22.48 -8.41
CA ILE A 97 7.40 22.51 -7.39
C ILE A 97 6.90 21.88 -6.07
N ILE A 98 5.69 22.24 -5.63
CA ILE A 98 5.07 21.64 -4.44
C ILE A 98 4.90 20.13 -4.64
N GLY A 99 4.50 19.69 -5.83
CA GLY A 99 4.37 18.28 -6.18
C GLY A 99 5.68 17.49 -6.02
N LEU A 100 6.82 18.08 -6.37
CA LEU A 100 8.15 17.49 -6.14
C LEU A 100 8.52 17.42 -4.65
N ILE A 101 8.16 18.44 -3.87
CA ILE A 101 8.34 18.43 -2.41
C ILE A 101 7.49 17.32 -1.79
N LEU A 102 6.25 17.13 -2.25
CA LEU A 102 5.40 16.04 -1.81
C LEU A 102 5.97 14.68 -2.19
N PHE A 103 6.48 14.50 -3.41
CA PHE A 103 7.18 13.27 -3.79
C PHE A 103 8.30 12.92 -2.80
N TYR A 104 9.14 13.89 -2.44
CA TYR A 104 10.17 13.69 -1.42
C TYR A 104 9.58 13.40 -0.02
N GLY A 105 8.48 14.06 0.34
CA GLY A 105 7.74 13.81 1.57
C GLY A 105 7.13 12.40 1.66
N LEU A 106 6.61 11.88 0.54
CA LEU A 106 6.12 10.51 0.42
C LEU A 106 7.27 9.50 0.52
N TRP A 107 8.42 9.79 -0.11
CA TRP A 107 9.61 8.92 -0.04
C TRP A 107 10.16 8.77 1.38
N THR A 108 10.01 9.81 2.20
CA THR A 108 10.41 9.87 3.62
C THR A 108 9.33 9.40 4.60
N LEU A 109 8.18 8.93 4.11
CA LEU A 109 7.05 8.44 4.92
C LEU A 109 6.57 9.41 6.02
N LYS A 110 6.67 10.73 5.79
CA LYS A 110 6.19 11.72 6.77
C LYS A 110 4.66 11.86 6.71
N GLY A 111 3.98 11.79 7.85
CA GLY A 111 2.52 11.91 7.94
C GLY A 111 1.95 13.23 7.41
N TRP A 112 2.75 14.30 7.38
CA TRP A 112 2.36 15.57 6.77
C TRP A 112 2.17 15.45 5.25
N ALA A 113 3.05 14.70 4.55
CA ALA A 113 2.99 14.55 3.10
C ALA A 113 1.69 13.89 2.64
N TRP A 114 1.17 12.95 3.44
CA TRP A 114 -0.12 12.29 3.18
C TRP A 114 -1.27 13.30 3.16
N LEU A 115 -1.34 14.20 4.14
CA LEU A 115 -2.43 15.16 4.29
C LEU A 115 -2.41 16.21 3.17
N TRP A 116 -1.22 16.72 2.82
CA TRP A 116 -1.09 17.67 1.71
C TRP A 116 -1.36 17.04 0.35
N THR A 117 -0.91 15.81 0.13
CA THR A 117 -1.22 15.09 -1.12
C THR A 117 -2.73 14.89 -1.27
N LEU A 118 -3.43 14.58 -0.17
CA LEU A 118 -4.89 14.48 -0.15
C LEU A 118 -5.53 15.81 -0.57
N ILE A 119 -5.16 16.90 0.09
CA ILE A 119 -5.74 18.22 -0.13
C ILE A 119 -5.53 18.66 -1.59
N ILE A 120 -4.31 18.53 -2.10
CA ILE A 120 -4.01 18.96 -3.48
C ILE A 120 -4.76 18.11 -4.50
N ASN A 121 -4.78 16.78 -4.33
CA ASN A 121 -5.51 15.92 -5.28
C ASN A 121 -7.02 16.17 -5.23
N LEU A 122 -7.58 16.45 -4.05
CA LEU A 122 -8.99 16.81 -3.92
C LEU A 122 -9.28 18.15 -4.64
N LEU A 123 -8.39 19.12 -4.51
CA LEU A 123 -8.50 20.41 -5.21
C LEU A 123 -8.37 20.23 -6.74
N SER A 124 -7.45 19.38 -7.19
CA SER A 124 -7.30 19.01 -8.60
C SER A 124 -8.56 18.36 -9.16
N ILE A 125 -9.25 17.51 -8.40
CA ILE A 125 -10.53 16.92 -8.81
C ILE A 125 -11.59 18.03 -8.97
N ILE A 126 -11.69 18.95 -8.00
CA ILE A 126 -12.65 20.06 -8.07
C ILE A 126 -12.41 20.87 -9.37
N VAL A 127 -11.16 21.27 -9.62
CA VAL A 127 -10.80 22.02 -10.83
C VAL A 127 -11.05 21.20 -12.10
N GLY A 128 -10.70 19.92 -12.11
CA GLY A 128 -10.88 19.04 -13.26
C GLY A 128 -12.35 18.78 -13.61
N VAL A 129 -13.24 18.77 -12.62
CA VAL A 129 -14.70 18.68 -12.83
C VAL A 129 -15.25 19.94 -13.51
N PHE A 130 -14.70 21.11 -13.21
CA PHE A 130 -15.05 22.36 -13.91
C PHE A 130 -14.37 22.51 -15.27
N GLY A 131 -13.39 21.66 -15.57
CA GLY A 131 -12.72 21.61 -16.87
C GLY A 131 -13.56 20.92 -17.95
N ASN A 132 -13.10 21.03 -19.19
CA ASN A 132 -13.74 20.35 -20.32
C ASN A 132 -13.60 18.83 -20.17
N LEU A 133 -14.72 18.12 -20.03
CA LEU A 133 -14.72 16.66 -19.91
C LEU A 133 -14.50 15.94 -21.26
N ALA A 134 -14.64 16.66 -22.38
CA ALA A 134 -14.35 16.15 -23.72
C ALA A 134 -12.83 16.10 -24.02
N ASP A 135 -12.01 16.83 -23.26
CA ASP A 135 -10.56 16.84 -23.44
C ASP A 135 -9.94 15.60 -22.79
N LEU A 136 -9.31 14.74 -23.60
CA LEU A 136 -8.65 13.51 -23.15
C LEU A 136 -7.59 13.78 -22.07
N MET A 137 -6.91 14.93 -22.14
CA MET A 137 -5.91 15.36 -21.14
C MET A 137 -6.54 15.64 -19.78
N ASN A 138 -7.68 16.32 -19.74
CA ASN A 138 -8.38 16.61 -18.50
C ASN A 138 -8.95 15.33 -17.88
N LEU A 139 -9.54 14.46 -18.71
CA LEU A 139 -10.07 13.18 -18.27
C LEU A 139 -8.99 12.28 -17.65
N LEU A 140 -7.80 12.24 -18.26
CA LEU A 140 -6.65 11.50 -17.73
C LEU A 140 -6.16 12.08 -16.40
N SER A 141 -6.04 13.40 -16.30
CA SER A 141 -5.64 14.08 -15.05
C SER A 141 -6.62 13.81 -13.92
N LEU A 142 -7.92 13.86 -14.21
CA LEU A 142 -9.00 13.57 -13.27
C LEU A 142 -8.94 12.10 -12.81
N ALA A 143 -8.78 11.16 -13.75
CA ALA A 143 -8.68 9.73 -13.43
C ALA A 143 -7.48 9.44 -12.52
N ILE A 144 -6.31 10.04 -12.80
CA ILE A 144 -5.13 9.91 -11.95
C ILE A 144 -5.40 10.45 -10.55
N SER A 145 -6.02 11.64 -10.45
CA SER A 145 -6.35 12.25 -9.16
C SER A 145 -7.29 11.37 -8.33
N ILE A 146 -8.31 10.78 -8.97
CA ILE A 146 -9.24 9.83 -8.32
C ILE A 146 -8.49 8.59 -7.83
N ILE A 147 -7.62 7.99 -8.66
CA ILE A 147 -6.82 6.82 -8.30
C ILE A 147 -5.95 7.12 -7.07
N ILE A 148 -5.31 8.30 -7.04
CA ILE A 148 -4.50 8.74 -5.91
C ILE A 148 -5.33 8.80 -4.64
N VAL A 149 -6.50 9.44 -4.67
CA VAL A 149 -7.39 9.54 -3.50
C VAL A 149 -7.82 8.15 -3.00
N ILE A 150 -8.23 7.25 -3.89
CA ILE A 150 -8.62 5.88 -3.53
C ILE A 150 -7.45 5.13 -2.86
N TYR A 151 -6.24 5.23 -3.44
CA TYR A 151 -5.06 4.60 -2.86
C TYR A 151 -4.69 5.20 -1.50
N LEU A 152 -4.90 6.50 -1.33
CA LEU A 152 -4.58 7.21 -0.10
C LEU A 152 -5.48 6.78 1.08
N PHE A 153 -6.72 6.37 0.80
CA PHE A 153 -7.65 5.80 1.78
C PHE A 153 -7.36 4.32 2.11
N THR A 154 -6.46 3.65 1.39
CA THR A 154 -6.13 2.25 1.65
C THR A 154 -5.45 2.09 3.02
N PRO A 155 -5.94 1.21 3.91
CA PRO A 155 -5.47 1.11 5.31
C PRO A 155 -3.98 0.74 5.42
N GLY A 156 -3.43 0.02 4.44
CA GLY A 156 -2.00 -0.30 4.36
C GLY A 156 -1.08 0.91 4.19
N VAL A 157 -1.56 1.99 3.57
CA VAL A 157 -0.82 3.24 3.40
C VAL A 157 -0.91 4.07 4.69
N ARG A 158 -2.10 4.17 5.27
CA ARG A 158 -2.33 4.92 6.52
C ARG A 158 -1.54 4.37 7.72
N ALA A 159 -1.38 3.04 7.79
CA ALA A 159 -0.60 2.39 8.83
C ALA A 159 0.90 2.71 8.75
N ALA A 160 1.41 3.00 7.56
CA ALA A 160 2.82 3.31 7.33
C ALA A 160 3.23 4.71 7.81
N PHE A 161 2.26 5.63 7.89
CA PHE A 161 2.47 7.03 8.32
C PHE A 161 2.28 7.24 9.83
N LYS A 162 1.93 6.20 10.61
CA LYS A 162 1.66 6.27 12.07
C LYS A 162 2.90 6.09 12.96
N LYS A 163 4.12 6.19 12.43
CA LYS A 163 5.36 6.11 13.21
C LYS A 163 5.84 7.47 13.69
#